data_AF-A0ABD4RYX0-F1
#
_entry.id   AF-A0ABD4RYX0-F1
#
_cell.length_a   1.000
_cell.length_b   1.000
_cell.length_c   1.000
_cell.angle_alpha   90.00
_cell.angle_beta   90.00
_cell.angle_gamma   90.00
#
_symmetry.space_group_name_H-M   'P 1'
#
loop_
_entity.id
_entity.type
_entity.pdbx_description
1 polymer ?
#
loop_
_entity_poly.entity_id
_entity_poly.type
_entity_poly.pdbx_seq_one_letter_code
_entity_poly.pdbx_strand_id
1 'polypeptide(L)'
;MLKDINIKDNLSIKEDYIMKKVVIYSILSMLVVTLVFIFFEYNRLYDLYEYQIKNTQSIAGMLIEKYPDDEVDIIKSIYNFDYSKAEVGEKALEKFGYGLENKMSNDKNFGIYLKSFFKESIFVFLMMFIAVTGIIYYFIRFINKRLSKIYFIVEQMSQENYLKEGTKLDSFGYLVEYNEYFKEGTFSKINNCLYELNRSLKIKFIKLEKEKESVKSLVTDISHQLKTPLASLKLYNTLLIEEDLDEDEAQEFLLTNKNSINKLENLINSLVNISRLEISMISIKKEDNDIKSTILNAIESVTPKAKSKNITLKLNEFNSRIIPHDKKWTEESIFNVLDNAVKYTERNGEVNISIEETVNYFKIIIEDNGRGIAKNEFNNIFKRFYRGIDEEIESIEGSGVGLYLSRKILEEQGGNIMVSSNLGKGSKFSLFLTTM
;
A
#
# COMPACT_ATOMS: atom_id res chain seq x y z
N MET A 1 11.25 5.71 0.65
CA MET A 1 11.05 5.37 -0.78
C MET A 1 9.76 5.96 -1.39
N LEU A 2 9.16 7.01 -0.80
CA LEU A 2 7.92 7.64 -1.28
C LEU A 2 8.11 9.14 -1.65
N LYS A 3 9.36 9.62 -1.74
CA LYS A 3 9.62 11.06 -1.97
C LYS A 3 9.65 11.49 -3.44
N ASP A 4 9.68 10.55 -4.39
CA ASP A 4 9.92 10.88 -5.81
C ASP A 4 8.74 10.60 -6.75
N ILE A 5 7.54 10.33 -6.24
CA ILE A 5 6.35 10.33 -7.10
C ILE A 5 5.83 11.77 -7.17
N ASN A 6 6.41 12.55 -8.08
CA ASN A 6 5.89 13.85 -8.45
C ASN A 6 4.57 13.66 -9.24
N ILE A 7 3.45 13.55 -8.49
CA ILE A 7 2.11 13.25 -9.03
C ILE A 7 1.61 14.36 -9.97
N LYS A 8 2.12 15.59 -9.84
CA LYS A 8 1.67 16.75 -10.63
C LYS A 8 2.05 16.69 -12.11
N ASP A 9 3.20 16.10 -12.44
CA ASP A 9 3.73 16.19 -13.82
C ASP A 9 3.30 15.02 -14.72
N ASN A 10 2.60 14.01 -14.19
CA ASN A 10 2.38 12.72 -14.87
C ASN A 10 0.90 12.32 -15.09
N LEU A 11 -0.04 13.19 -14.72
CA LEU A 11 -1.50 13.04 -14.86
C LEU A 11 -2.07 13.99 -15.93
N SER A 12 -1.27 14.28 -16.96
CA SER A 12 -1.73 14.98 -18.15
C SER A 12 -2.72 14.09 -18.90
N ILE A 13 -4.02 14.43 -18.85
CA ILE A 13 -5.07 13.82 -19.69
C ILE A 13 -4.69 13.91 -21.19
N LYS A 14 -3.87 14.91 -21.56
CA LYS A 14 -3.32 15.10 -22.91
C LYS A 14 -2.39 13.98 -23.38
N GLU A 15 -1.79 13.21 -22.48
CA GLU A 15 -0.85 12.12 -22.82
C GLU A 15 -1.48 10.73 -22.79
N ASP A 16 -2.75 10.62 -22.39
CA ASP A 16 -3.44 9.33 -22.32
C ASP A 16 -3.69 8.80 -23.74
N TYR A 17 -2.94 7.77 -24.13
CA TYR A 17 -3.00 7.11 -25.43
C TYR A 17 -4.42 6.63 -25.80
N ILE A 18 -5.21 6.24 -24.79
CA ILE A 18 -6.59 5.81 -25.00
C ILE A 18 -7.49 7.01 -25.29
N MET A 19 -7.32 8.13 -24.56
CA MET A 19 -8.02 9.37 -24.89
C MET A 19 -7.63 9.88 -26.28
N LYS A 20 -6.36 9.76 -26.69
CA LYS A 20 -5.95 10.06 -28.07
C LYS A 20 -6.68 9.18 -29.08
N LYS A 21 -6.76 7.86 -28.86
CA LYS A 21 -7.53 6.96 -29.74
C LYS A 21 -9.01 7.33 -29.82
N VAL A 22 -9.64 7.62 -28.70
CA VAL A 22 -11.04 8.06 -28.65
C VAL A 22 -11.23 9.34 -29.47
N VAL A 23 -10.37 10.34 -29.27
CA VAL A 23 -10.43 11.61 -30.01
C VAL A 23 -10.23 11.35 -31.50
N ILE A 24 -9.25 10.53 -31.88
CA ILE A 24 -9.00 10.13 -33.27
C ILE A 24 -10.23 9.44 -33.88
N TYR A 25 -10.81 8.45 -33.21
CA TYR A 25 -12.00 7.75 -33.71
C TYR A 25 -13.23 8.66 -33.79
N SER A 26 -13.36 9.61 -32.88
CA SER A 26 -14.45 10.61 -32.92
C SER A 26 -14.28 11.60 -34.08
N ILE A 27 -13.04 12.01 -34.36
CA ILE A 27 -12.74 12.86 -35.51
C ILE A 27 -12.97 12.09 -36.82
N LEU A 28 -12.49 10.84 -36.89
CA LEU A 28 -12.69 9.98 -38.06
C LEU A 28 -14.17 9.71 -38.34
N SER A 29 -14.97 9.44 -37.31
CA SER A 29 -16.41 9.23 -37.49
C SER A 29 -17.11 10.51 -37.94
N MET A 30 -16.74 11.68 -37.41
CA MET A 30 -17.26 12.96 -37.86
C MET A 30 -16.88 13.26 -39.32
N LEU A 31 -15.65 12.93 -39.74
CA LEU A 31 -15.21 13.04 -41.13
C LEU A 31 -16.04 12.14 -42.05
N VAL A 32 -16.25 10.88 -41.68
CA VAL A 32 -17.09 9.95 -42.46
C VAL A 32 -18.51 10.48 -42.61
N VAL A 33 -19.12 10.95 -41.53
CA VAL A 33 -20.46 11.54 -41.53
C VAL A 33 -20.51 12.78 -42.46
N THR A 34 -19.47 13.61 -42.46
CA THR A 34 -19.37 14.79 -43.33
C THR A 34 -19.21 14.41 -44.80
N LEU A 35 -18.40 13.40 -45.12
CA LEU A 35 -18.23 12.91 -46.50
C LEU A 35 -19.52 12.32 -47.07
N VAL A 36 -20.25 11.54 -46.26
CA VAL A 36 -21.57 11.02 -46.64
C VAL A 36 -22.52 12.16 -46.92
N PHE A 37 -22.54 13.19 -46.07
CA PHE A 37 -23.35 14.39 -46.29
C PHE A 37 -23.01 15.10 -47.62
N ILE A 38 -21.72 15.35 -47.88
CA ILE A 38 -21.27 15.96 -49.15
C ILE A 38 -21.68 15.12 -50.37
N PHE A 39 -21.59 13.79 -50.26
CA PHE A 39 -22.01 12.89 -51.34
C PHE A 39 -23.52 13.00 -51.62
N PHE A 40 -24.36 13.04 -50.58
CA PHE A 40 -25.80 13.26 -50.75
C PHE A 40 -26.11 14.63 -51.36
N GLU A 41 -25.42 15.68 -50.91
CA GLU A 41 -25.54 17.04 -51.46
C GLU A 41 -25.16 17.12 -52.94
N TYR A 42 -24.08 16.42 -53.32
CA TYR A 42 -23.64 16.33 -54.71
C TYR A 42 -24.68 15.64 -55.60
N ASN A 43 -25.22 14.49 -55.16
CA ASN A 43 -26.26 13.78 -55.92
C ASN A 43 -27.50 14.65 -56.10
N ARG A 44 -27.89 15.39 -55.06
CA ARG A 44 -29.02 16.33 -55.12
C ARG A 44 -28.81 17.48 -56.09
N LEU A 45 -27.58 18.00 -56.17
CA LEU A 45 -27.20 19.01 -57.15
C LEU A 45 -27.24 18.44 -58.58
N TYR A 46 -26.78 17.20 -58.74
CA TYR A 46 -26.82 16.49 -60.01
C TYR A 46 -28.25 16.24 -60.50
N ASP A 47 -29.17 15.83 -59.62
CA ASP A 47 -30.59 15.66 -59.95
C ASP A 47 -31.24 16.98 -60.39
N LEU A 48 -30.89 18.08 -59.73
CA LEU A 48 -31.34 19.42 -60.12
C LEU A 48 -30.79 19.82 -61.49
N TYR A 49 -29.51 19.52 -61.75
CA TYR A 49 -28.87 19.76 -63.03
C TYR A 49 -29.55 18.95 -64.16
N GLU A 50 -29.77 17.65 -63.97
CA GLU A 50 -30.48 16.83 -64.96
C GLU A 50 -31.90 17.35 -65.22
N TYR A 51 -32.60 17.79 -64.17
CA TYR A 51 -33.92 18.38 -64.29
C TYR A 51 -33.89 19.65 -65.16
N GLN A 52 -32.94 20.55 -64.89
CA GLN A 52 -32.76 21.79 -65.66
C GLN A 52 -32.45 21.50 -67.13
N ILE A 53 -31.57 20.52 -67.40
CA ILE A 53 -31.20 20.11 -68.77
C ILE A 53 -32.42 19.54 -69.50
N LYS A 54 -33.18 18.62 -68.90
CA LYS A 54 -34.39 18.04 -69.51
C LYS A 54 -35.44 19.10 -69.81
N ASN A 55 -35.65 20.05 -68.90
CA ASN A 55 -36.58 21.16 -69.12
C ASN A 55 -36.12 22.03 -70.31
N THR A 56 -34.84 22.37 -70.36
CA THR A 56 -34.25 23.15 -71.46
C THR A 56 -34.35 22.42 -72.80
N GLN A 57 -34.07 21.11 -72.83
CA GLN A 57 -34.24 20.26 -74.01
C GLN A 57 -35.69 20.22 -74.48
N SER A 58 -36.65 20.11 -73.56
CA SER A 58 -38.08 20.12 -73.90
C SER A 58 -38.51 21.45 -74.53
N ILE A 59 -38.07 22.58 -73.97
CA ILE A 59 -38.37 23.91 -74.51
C ILE A 59 -37.73 24.07 -75.91
N ALA A 60 -36.45 23.71 -76.04
CA ALA A 60 -35.74 23.77 -77.31
C ALA A 60 -36.42 22.90 -78.39
N GLY A 61 -36.78 21.66 -78.05
CA GLY A 61 -37.48 20.74 -78.95
C GLY A 61 -38.83 21.29 -79.43
N MET A 62 -39.65 21.84 -78.52
CA MET A 62 -40.91 22.50 -78.89
C MET A 62 -40.72 23.71 -79.82
N LEU A 63 -39.63 24.47 -79.64
CA LEU A 63 -39.32 25.63 -80.49
C LEU A 63 -38.81 25.20 -81.87
N ILE A 64 -37.91 24.21 -81.94
CA ILE A 64 -37.36 23.69 -83.19
C ILE A 64 -38.45 23.02 -84.03
N GLU A 65 -39.36 22.27 -83.42
CA GLU A 65 -40.49 21.65 -84.13
C GLU A 65 -41.41 22.69 -84.79
N LYS A 66 -41.54 23.87 -84.17
CA LYS A 66 -42.36 24.98 -84.69
C LYS A 66 -41.62 25.89 -85.67
N TYR A 67 -40.31 26.06 -85.52
CA TYR A 67 -39.43 26.92 -86.32
C TYR A 67 -38.16 26.16 -86.76
N PRO A 68 -38.28 25.21 -87.69
CA PRO A 68 -37.18 24.32 -88.05
C PRO A 68 -36.00 25.03 -88.72
N ASP A 69 -36.25 26.13 -89.45
CA ASP A 69 -35.20 26.89 -90.14
C ASP A 69 -34.30 27.71 -89.18
N ASP A 70 -34.74 27.91 -87.93
CA ASP A 70 -34.05 28.72 -86.92
C ASP A 70 -33.27 27.89 -85.88
N GLU A 71 -33.11 26.57 -86.09
CA GLU A 71 -32.50 25.63 -85.13
C GLU A 71 -31.14 26.12 -84.58
N VAL A 72 -30.27 26.59 -85.48
CA VAL A 72 -28.92 27.05 -85.11
C VAL A 72 -28.97 28.24 -84.16
N ASP A 73 -29.89 29.19 -84.39
CA ASP A 73 -29.99 30.40 -83.58
C ASP A 73 -30.70 30.11 -82.25
N ILE A 74 -31.68 29.20 -82.24
CA ILE A 74 -32.33 28.70 -81.02
C ILE A 74 -31.28 28.02 -80.11
N ILE A 75 -30.48 27.08 -80.63
CA ILE A 75 -29.46 26.39 -79.82
C ILE A 75 -28.36 27.35 -79.35
N LYS A 76 -27.89 28.28 -80.21
CA LYS A 76 -26.92 29.30 -79.79
C LYS A 76 -27.43 30.16 -78.64
N SER A 77 -28.72 30.48 -78.61
CA SER A 77 -29.32 31.29 -77.52
C SER A 77 -29.34 30.57 -76.17
N ILE A 78 -29.33 29.23 -76.16
CA ILE A 78 -29.27 28.41 -74.94
C ILE A 78 -27.85 28.36 -74.37
N TYR A 79 -26.82 28.32 -75.23
CA TYR A 79 -25.42 28.29 -74.79
C TYR A 79 -24.84 29.68 -74.50
N ASN A 80 -25.25 30.70 -75.25
CA ASN A 80 -24.78 32.08 -75.11
C ASN A 80 -25.90 32.96 -74.55
N PHE A 81 -26.10 32.92 -73.23
CA PHE A 81 -27.14 33.69 -72.55
C PHE A 81 -26.98 35.19 -72.77
N ASP A 82 -27.97 35.80 -73.41
CA ASP A 82 -28.11 37.24 -73.51
C ASP A 82 -29.08 37.75 -72.43
N TYR A 83 -28.53 38.13 -71.28
CA TYR A 83 -29.30 38.64 -70.15
C TYR A 83 -30.09 39.92 -70.49
N SER A 84 -29.74 40.65 -71.57
CA SER A 84 -30.49 41.83 -71.99
C SER A 84 -31.90 41.50 -72.50
N LYS A 85 -32.11 40.25 -72.96
CA LYS A 85 -33.43 39.75 -73.39
C LYS A 85 -34.22 39.06 -72.28
N ALA A 86 -33.63 38.89 -71.09
CA ALA A 86 -34.28 38.23 -69.96
C ALA A 86 -35.56 38.98 -69.52
N GLU A 87 -35.56 40.31 -69.55
CA GLU A 87 -36.72 41.14 -69.17
C GLU A 87 -37.94 40.91 -70.10
N VAL A 88 -37.68 40.64 -71.38
CA VAL A 88 -38.73 40.30 -72.35
C VAL A 88 -39.29 38.91 -72.08
N GLY A 89 -38.43 37.95 -71.77
CA GLY A 89 -38.82 36.59 -71.36
C GLY A 89 -39.62 36.59 -70.07
N GLU A 90 -39.18 37.35 -69.06
CA GLU A 90 -39.87 37.51 -67.77
C GLU A 90 -41.28 38.07 -67.95
N LYS A 91 -41.43 39.21 -68.66
CA LYS A 91 -42.76 39.79 -68.98
C LYS A 91 -43.67 38.85 -69.76
N ALA A 92 -43.12 37.96 -70.59
CA ALA A 92 -43.89 36.97 -71.32
C ALA A 92 -44.37 35.83 -70.41
N LEU A 93 -43.51 35.35 -69.50
CA LEU A 93 -43.80 34.25 -68.58
C LEU A 93 -44.68 34.69 -67.41
N GLU A 94 -44.55 35.93 -66.92
CA GLU A 94 -45.37 36.49 -65.84
C GLU A 94 -46.87 36.47 -66.18
N LYS A 95 -47.23 36.73 -67.45
CA LYS A 95 -48.63 36.66 -67.93
C LYS A 95 -49.27 35.29 -67.72
N PHE A 96 -48.47 34.24 -67.62
CA PHE A 96 -48.90 32.87 -67.39
C PHE A 96 -48.59 32.39 -65.96
N GLY A 97 -48.26 33.31 -65.06
CA GLY A 97 -47.93 32.96 -63.67
C GLY A 97 -46.59 32.25 -63.53
N TYR A 98 -45.63 32.52 -64.41
CA TYR A 98 -44.24 32.07 -64.30
C TYR A 98 -43.33 33.31 -64.16
N GLY A 99 -43.07 33.75 -62.93
CA GLY A 99 -42.23 34.90 -62.64
C GLY A 99 -41.53 34.74 -61.29
N LEU A 100 -40.47 35.52 -61.05
CA LEU A 100 -39.66 35.44 -59.83
C LEU A 100 -40.44 35.83 -58.55
N GLU A 101 -41.56 36.55 -58.70
CA GLU A 101 -42.47 36.87 -57.59
C GLU A 101 -43.25 35.65 -57.06
N ASN A 102 -43.32 34.54 -57.81
CA ASN A 102 -43.95 33.32 -57.33
C ASN A 102 -43.05 32.55 -56.36
N LYS A 103 -43.59 32.14 -55.22
CA LYS A 103 -42.86 31.29 -54.27
C LYS A 103 -42.40 30.00 -54.97
N MET A 104 -41.14 29.64 -54.77
CA MET A 104 -40.56 28.37 -55.24
C MET A 104 -41.42 27.14 -54.91
N SER A 105 -42.15 27.15 -53.79
CA SER A 105 -43.08 26.10 -53.38
C SER A 105 -44.33 25.96 -54.25
N ASN A 106 -44.71 27.04 -54.93
CA ASN A 106 -45.93 27.16 -55.71
C ASN A 106 -45.70 26.91 -57.20
N ASP A 107 -44.44 26.93 -57.65
CA ASP A 107 -44.09 26.49 -59.00
C ASP A 107 -44.41 25.00 -59.16
N LYS A 108 -45.17 24.65 -60.20
CA LYS A 108 -45.65 23.27 -60.43
C LYS A 108 -44.50 22.27 -60.62
N ASN A 109 -43.41 22.74 -61.20
CA ASN A 109 -42.25 21.98 -61.62
C ASN A 109 -41.21 21.93 -60.50
N PHE A 110 -40.85 23.10 -59.94
CA PHE A 110 -39.89 23.23 -58.86
C PHE A 110 -40.44 22.82 -57.48
N GLY A 111 -41.75 22.97 -57.25
CA GLY A 111 -42.40 22.58 -55.98
C GLY A 111 -42.37 21.07 -55.71
N ILE A 112 -42.34 20.23 -56.76
CA ILE A 112 -42.15 18.77 -56.62
C ILE A 112 -40.72 18.47 -56.15
N TYR A 113 -39.72 19.11 -56.78
CA TYR A 113 -38.33 19.01 -56.37
C TYR A 113 -38.14 19.50 -54.93
N LEU A 114 -38.73 20.64 -54.57
CA LEU A 114 -38.64 21.23 -53.22
C LEU A 114 -39.21 20.28 -52.15
N LYS A 115 -40.31 19.57 -52.43
CA LYS A 115 -40.86 18.57 -51.50
C LYS A 115 -39.94 17.36 -51.34
N SER A 116 -39.38 16.83 -52.43
CA SER A 116 -38.40 15.73 -52.36
C SER A 116 -37.17 16.14 -51.57
N PHE A 117 -36.67 17.35 -51.86
CA PHE A 117 -35.55 17.98 -51.17
C PHE A 117 -35.75 17.99 -49.65
N PHE A 118 -36.88 18.52 -49.16
CA PHE A 118 -37.10 18.60 -47.71
C PHE A 118 -37.25 17.23 -47.07
N LYS A 119 -37.95 16.29 -47.73
CA LYS A 119 -38.15 14.93 -47.24
C LYS A 119 -36.80 14.20 -47.08
N GLU A 120 -35.96 14.26 -48.12
CA GLU A 120 -34.64 13.63 -48.13
C GLU A 120 -33.68 14.31 -47.14
N SER A 121 -33.74 15.65 -47.03
CA SER A 121 -32.93 16.40 -46.07
C SER A 121 -33.23 16.03 -44.62
N ILE A 122 -34.51 15.89 -44.27
CA ILE A 122 -34.91 15.43 -42.94
C ILE A 122 -34.42 14.00 -42.70
N PHE A 123 -34.52 13.13 -43.70
CA PHE A 123 -34.05 11.74 -43.59
C PHE A 123 -32.54 11.65 -43.34
N VAL A 124 -31.72 12.36 -44.12
CA VAL A 124 -30.26 12.39 -43.96
C VAL A 124 -29.89 13.00 -42.60
N PHE A 125 -30.55 14.09 -42.19
CA PHE A 125 -30.33 14.71 -40.88
C PHE A 125 -30.61 13.73 -39.73
N LEU A 126 -31.73 13.01 -39.77
CA LEU A 126 -32.08 12.01 -38.75
C LEU A 126 -31.04 10.88 -38.68
N MET A 127 -30.57 10.38 -39.83
CA MET A 127 -29.53 9.36 -39.89
C MET A 127 -28.22 9.85 -39.26
N MET A 128 -27.79 11.07 -39.58
CA MET A 128 -26.60 11.68 -38.98
C MET A 128 -26.77 11.89 -37.48
N PHE A 129 -27.94 12.36 -37.04
CA PHE A 129 -28.25 12.56 -35.62
C PHE A 129 -28.17 11.25 -34.83
N ILE A 130 -28.75 10.17 -35.35
CA ILE A 130 -28.66 8.83 -34.75
C ILE A 130 -27.22 8.34 -34.68
N ALA A 131 -26.43 8.53 -35.75
CA ALA A 131 -25.03 8.12 -35.76
C ALA A 131 -24.20 8.87 -34.69
N VAL A 132 -24.32 10.20 -34.64
CA VAL A 132 -23.60 11.04 -33.67
C VAL A 132 -23.99 10.71 -32.24
N THR A 133 -25.29 10.59 -31.97
CA THR A 133 -25.79 10.22 -30.63
C THR A 133 -25.34 8.82 -30.22
N GLY A 134 -25.31 7.85 -31.14
CA GLY A 134 -24.79 6.51 -30.89
C GLY A 134 -23.30 6.50 -30.51
N ILE A 135 -22.49 7.32 -31.18
CA ILE A 135 -21.06 7.49 -30.87
C ILE A 135 -20.87 8.08 -29.47
N ILE A 136 -21.61 9.14 -29.14
CA ILE A 136 -21.56 9.78 -27.82
C ILE A 136 -22.00 8.79 -26.73
N TYR A 137 -23.08 8.06 -26.95
CA TYR A 137 -23.58 7.06 -26.01
C TYR A 137 -22.58 5.93 -25.77
N TYR A 138 -21.96 5.40 -26.84
CA TYR A 138 -20.91 4.39 -26.73
C TYR A 138 -19.74 4.89 -25.87
N PHE A 139 -19.33 6.15 -26.06
CA PHE A 139 -18.24 6.75 -25.30
C PHE A 139 -18.57 6.91 -23.81
N ILE A 140 -19.77 7.41 -23.49
CA ILE A 140 -20.24 7.53 -22.10
C ILE A 140 -20.26 6.14 -21.44
N ARG A 141 -20.79 5.13 -22.13
CA ARG A 141 -20.83 3.76 -21.62
C ARG A 141 -19.43 3.19 -21.38
N PHE A 142 -18.47 3.49 -22.26
CA PHE A 142 -17.08 3.07 -22.12
C PHE A 142 -16.42 3.67 -20.87
N ILE A 143 -16.58 4.98 -20.62
CA ILE A 143 -16.07 5.64 -19.42
C ILE A 143 -16.72 5.08 -18.16
N ASN A 144 -18.05 4.99 -18.14
CA ASN A 144 -18.79 4.52 -16.96
C ASN A 144 -18.39 3.10 -16.56
N LYS A 145 -18.15 2.21 -17.52
CA LYS A 145 -17.66 0.84 -17.26
C LYS A 145 -16.27 0.81 -16.61
N ARG A 146 -15.41 1.79 -16.88
CA ARG A 146 -14.09 1.90 -16.24
C ARG A 146 -14.19 2.51 -14.84
N LEU A 147 -15.02 3.55 -14.68
CA LEU A 147 -15.27 4.18 -13.38
C LEU A 147 -15.91 3.21 -12.38
N SER A 148 -16.90 2.43 -12.82
CA SER A 148 -17.57 1.45 -11.95
C SER A 148 -16.61 0.38 -11.41
N LYS A 149 -15.58 0.01 -12.18
CA LYS A 149 -14.55 -0.93 -11.73
C LYS A 149 -13.60 -0.32 -10.70
N ILE A 150 -13.19 0.94 -10.88
CA ILE A 150 -12.40 1.65 -9.86
C ILE A 150 -13.22 1.80 -8.58
N TYR A 151 -14.49 2.20 -8.71
CA TYR A 151 -15.40 2.29 -7.58
C TYR A 151 -15.48 0.96 -6.83
N PHE A 152 -15.65 -0.16 -7.55
CA PHE A 152 -15.66 -1.49 -6.93
C PHE A 152 -14.36 -1.81 -6.18
N ILE A 153 -13.19 -1.49 -6.75
CA ILE A 153 -11.90 -1.69 -6.06
C ILE A 153 -11.83 -0.86 -4.78
N VAL A 154 -12.20 0.42 -4.83
CA VAL A 154 -12.18 1.32 -3.67
C VAL A 154 -13.21 0.90 -2.61
N GLU A 155 -14.40 0.49 -3.02
CA GLU A 155 -15.45 -0.02 -2.13
C GLU A 155 -14.97 -1.28 -1.40
N GLN A 156 -14.35 -2.22 -2.11
CA GLN A 156 -13.72 -3.40 -1.50
C GLN A 156 -12.59 -3.03 -0.52
N MET A 157 -11.81 -1.98 -0.80
CA MET A 157 -10.81 -1.47 0.14
C MET A 157 -11.43 -0.86 1.41
N SER A 158 -12.64 -0.29 1.31
CA SER A 158 -13.30 0.41 2.41
C SER A 158 -13.98 -0.52 3.42
N GLN A 159 -14.25 -1.77 3.05
CA GLN A 159 -14.91 -2.72 3.96
C GLN A 159 -13.92 -3.35 4.94
N GLU A 160 -14.21 -3.24 6.25
CA GLU A 160 -13.38 -3.78 7.34
C GLU A 160 -13.08 -5.30 7.20
N ASN A 161 -13.96 -6.05 6.54
CA ASN A 161 -13.83 -7.51 6.36
C ASN A 161 -12.68 -7.94 5.43
N TYR A 162 -12.06 -7.03 4.68
CA TYR A 162 -10.85 -7.34 3.89
C TYR A 162 -9.57 -7.35 4.75
N LEU A 163 -9.62 -6.71 5.92
CA LEU A 163 -8.49 -6.56 6.84
C LEU A 163 -8.47 -7.61 7.96
N LYS A 164 -9.64 -8.14 8.34
CA LYS A 164 -9.75 -9.22 9.32
C LYS A 164 -9.55 -10.59 8.64
N GLU A 165 -8.65 -11.37 9.22
CA GLU A 165 -8.11 -12.65 8.75
C GLU A 165 -9.11 -13.65 8.14
N GLY A 166 -8.61 -14.54 7.28
CA GLY A 166 -9.15 -15.90 7.20
C GLY A 166 -9.79 -16.35 5.89
N THR A 167 -9.70 -15.60 4.79
CA THR A 167 -9.85 -16.28 3.49
C THR A 167 -8.64 -17.18 3.33
N LYS A 168 -8.86 -18.50 3.42
CA LYS A 168 -7.94 -19.52 2.95
C LYS A 168 -7.18 -18.98 1.74
N LEU A 169 -5.85 -19.03 1.81
CA LEU A 169 -4.99 -18.91 0.66
C LEU A 169 -5.25 -20.10 -0.28
N ASP A 170 -6.47 -20.21 -0.82
CA ASP A 170 -6.79 -21.09 -1.92
C ASP A 170 -6.30 -20.35 -3.17
N SER A 171 -5.04 -20.62 -3.52
CA SER A 171 -4.39 -20.54 -4.84
C SER A 171 -4.51 -19.27 -5.71
N PHE A 172 -5.24 -18.23 -5.30
CA PHE A 172 -5.39 -16.97 -6.04
C PHE A 172 -5.58 -15.77 -5.09
N GLY A 173 -4.69 -15.63 -4.08
CA GLY A 173 -4.64 -14.49 -3.15
C GLY A 173 -4.28 -13.13 -3.79
N TYR A 174 -4.32 -13.03 -5.12
CA TYR A 174 -4.27 -11.82 -5.93
C TYR A 174 -5.51 -11.81 -6.84
N LEU A 175 -6.63 -11.27 -6.35
CA LEU A 175 -7.79 -10.98 -7.20
C LEU A 175 -7.87 -9.48 -7.47
N VAL A 176 -6.99 -8.99 -8.33
CA VAL A 176 -7.35 -8.78 -9.73
C VAL A 176 -6.08 -9.09 -10.49
N GLU A 177 -6.16 -10.09 -11.37
CA GLU A 177 -5.22 -10.29 -12.47
C GLU A 177 -4.70 -8.94 -12.97
N TYR A 178 -3.41 -8.84 -13.31
CA TYR A 178 -2.90 -7.77 -14.17
C TYR A 178 -3.73 -7.81 -15.45
N ASN A 179 -4.88 -7.16 -15.41
CA ASN A 179 -5.92 -7.38 -16.39
C ASN A 179 -5.37 -6.70 -17.64
N GLU A 180 -5.13 -7.47 -18.69
CA GLU A 180 -4.63 -6.98 -19.99
C GLU A 180 -5.44 -5.80 -20.55
N TYR A 181 -6.60 -5.50 -19.96
CA TYR A 181 -7.47 -4.36 -20.22
C TYR A 181 -6.98 -3.01 -19.67
N PHE A 182 -6.00 -2.98 -18.76
CA PHE A 182 -5.30 -1.75 -18.35
C PHE A 182 -3.88 -1.70 -18.94
N LYS A 183 -3.73 -2.16 -20.20
CA LYS A 183 -2.55 -1.87 -21.01
C LYS A 183 -2.50 -0.36 -21.27
N GLU A 184 -1.75 0.31 -20.39
CA GLU A 184 -1.28 1.69 -20.48
C GLU A 184 -2.34 2.80 -20.28
N GLY A 185 -1.88 3.98 -19.82
CA GLY A 185 -2.70 5.18 -19.58
C GLY A 185 -2.86 5.55 -18.10
N THR A 186 -3.52 6.69 -17.87
CA THR A 186 -3.67 7.32 -16.53
C THR A 186 -4.41 6.43 -15.53
N PHE A 187 -5.41 5.67 -16.00
CA PHE A 187 -6.18 4.73 -15.19
C PHE A 187 -5.35 3.55 -14.65
N SER A 188 -4.36 3.08 -15.41
CA SER A 188 -3.44 2.02 -14.94
C SER A 188 -2.54 2.55 -13.82
N LYS A 189 -2.03 3.79 -13.96
CA LYS A 189 -1.26 4.47 -12.91
C LYS A 189 -2.08 4.62 -11.62
N ILE A 190 -3.35 5.04 -11.73
CA ILE A 190 -4.26 5.17 -10.58
C ILE A 190 -4.48 3.81 -9.91
N ASN A 191 -4.74 2.77 -10.70
CA ASN A 191 -4.95 1.42 -10.18
C ASN A 191 -3.73 0.90 -9.40
N ASN A 192 -2.53 1.01 -9.97
CA ASN A 192 -1.28 0.64 -9.29
C ASN A 192 -1.05 1.45 -8.01
N CYS A 193 -1.32 2.76 -8.04
CA CYS A 193 -1.21 3.60 -6.86
C CYS A 193 -2.18 3.16 -5.76
N LEU A 194 -3.42 2.80 -6.11
CA LEU A 194 -4.41 2.29 -5.15
C LEU A 194 -3.96 0.93 -4.57
N TYR A 195 -3.36 0.06 -5.37
CA TYR A 195 -2.79 -1.21 -4.88
C TYR A 195 -1.66 -1.01 -3.89
N GLU A 196 -0.66 -0.18 -4.23
CA GLU A 196 0.46 0.11 -3.34
C GLU A 196 0.00 0.78 -2.04
N LEU A 197 -0.98 1.68 -2.13
CA LEU A 197 -1.60 2.31 -0.96
C LEU A 197 -2.31 1.29 -0.08
N ASN A 198 -3.13 0.40 -0.63
CA ASN A 198 -3.79 -0.66 0.13
C ASN A 198 -2.76 -1.57 0.81
N ARG A 199 -1.74 -2.03 0.07
CA ARG A 199 -0.66 -2.84 0.63
C ARG A 199 0.04 -2.14 1.80
N SER A 200 0.39 -0.86 1.64
CA SER A 200 1.02 -0.09 2.71
C SER A 200 0.10 0.09 3.91
N LEU A 201 -1.19 0.35 3.70
CA LEU A 201 -2.18 0.46 4.78
C LEU A 201 -2.33 -0.86 5.54
N LYS A 202 -2.47 -1.98 4.83
CA LYS A 202 -2.59 -3.32 5.45
C LYS A 202 -1.38 -3.65 6.33
N ILE A 203 -0.16 -3.38 5.84
CA ILE A 203 1.07 -3.57 6.64
C ILE A 203 1.05 -2.69 7.90
N LYS A 204 0.62 -1.43 7.78
CA LYS A 204 0.49 -0.52 8.93
C LYS A 204 -0.56 -0.99 9.93
N PHE A 205 -1.72 -1.46 9.46
CA PHE A 205 -2.77 -1.99 10.34
C PHE A 205 -2.31 -3.22 11.11
N ILE A 206 -1.70 -4.21 10.44
CA ILE A 206 -1.14 -5.40 11.09
C ILE A 206 -0.10 -5.00 12.14
N LYS A 207 0.77 -4.03 11.82
CA LYS A 207 1.76 -3.51 12.78
C LYS A 207 1.10 -2.87 14.00
N LEU A 208 0.10 -2.01 13.79
CA LEU A 208 -0.65 -1.35 14.86
C LEU A 208 -1.41 -2.34 15.75
N GLU A 209 -2.00 -3.38 15.16
CA GLU A 209 -2.72 -4.42 15.90
C GLU A 209 -1.76 -5.22 16.77
N LYS A 210 -0.62 -5.63 16.22
CA LYS A 210 0.45 -6.31 16.97
C LYS A 210 1.02 -5.43 18.10
N GLU A 211 1.23 -4.14 17.85
CA GLU A 211 1.65 -3.18 18.89
C GLU A 211 0.60 -3.05 19.99
N LYS A 212 -0.68 -2.94 19.63
CA LYS A 212 -1.80 -2.86 20.58
C LYS A 212 -1.90 -4.12 21.43
N GLU A 213 -1.79 -5.31 20.84
CA GLU A 213 -1.79 -6.58 21.57
C GLU A 213 -0.58 -6.70 22.49
N SER A 214 0.62 -6.32 22.03
CA SER A 214 1.83 -6.31 22.84
C SER A 214 1.68 -5.38 24.07
N VAL A 215 1.14 -4.17 23.87
CA VAL A 215 0.86 -3.24 24.99
C VAL A 215 -0.17 -3.81 25.95
N LYS A 216 -1.26 -4.42 25.45
CA LYS A 216 -2.29 -5.03 26.30
C LYS A 216 -1.73 -6.19 27.13
N SER A 217 -0.94 -7.07 26.50
CA SER A 217 -0.25 -8.17 27.19
C SER A 217 0.70 -7.62 28.26
N LEU A 218 1.52 -6.62 27.91
CA LEU A 218 2.47 -6.00 28.82
C LEU A 218 1.77 -5.44 30.08
N VAL A 219 0.70 -4.66 29.92
CA VAL A 219 -0.04 -4.11 31.06
C VAL A 219 -0.63 -5.21 31.94
N THR A 220 -1.14 -6.28 31.33
CA THR A 220 -1.69 -7.43 32.04
C THR A 220 -0.60 -8.13 32.86
N ASP A 221 0.54 -8.41 32.24
CA ASP A 221 1.68 -9.07 32.87
C ASP A 221 2.22 -8.25 34.06
N ILE A 222 2.43 -6.94 33.86
CA ILE A 222 2.85 -6.02 34.92
C ILE A 222 1.87 -6.04 36.10
N SER A 223 0.57 -5.97 35.81
CA SER A 223 -0.46 -5.97 36.84
C SER A 223 -0.41 -7.23 37.69
N HIS A 224 -0.23 -8.40 37.08
CA HIS A 224 -0.05 -9.66 37.80
C HIS A 224 1.24 -9.67 38.64
N GLN A 225 2.36 -9.26 38.06
CA GLN A 225 3.66 -9.26 38.74
C GLN A 225 3.73 -8.29 39.92
N LEU A 226 3.00 -7.16 39.87
CA LEU A 226 2.91 -6.24 40.99
C LEU A 226 1.94 -6.71 42.09
N LYS A 227 0.85 -7.38 41.71
CA LYS A 227 -0.19 -7.81 42.66
C LYS A 227 0.33 -8.83 43.68
N THR A 228 1.20 -9.75 43.28
CA THR A 228 1.75 -10.79 44.15
C THR A 228 2.57 -10.25 45.32
N PRO A 229 3.66 -9.48 45.12
CA PRO A 229 4.43 -8.91 46.23
C PRO A 229 3.62 -7.91 47.05
N LEU A 230 2.69 -7.17 46.43
CA LEU A 230 1.80 -6.25 47.16
C LEU A 230 0.82 -6.98 48.08
N ALA A 231 0.27 -8.12 47.64
CA ALA A 231 -0.61 -8.95 48.47
C ALA A 231 0.16 -9.57 49.65
N SER A 232 1.39 -10.02 49.41
CA SER A 232 2.31 -10.49 50.47
C SER A 232 2.59 -9.38 51.48
N LEU A 233 2.98 -8.18 51.04
CA LEU A 233 3.20 -7.02 51.91
C LEU A 233 1.99 -6.69 52.76
N LYS A 234 0.79 -6.73 52.16
CA LYS A 234 -0.46 -6.48 52.87
C LYS A 234 -0.72 -7.55 53.93
N LEU A 235 -0.62 -8.83 53.57
CA LEU A 235 -0.84 -9.94 54.49
C LEU A 235 0.08 -9.88 55.70
N TYR A 236 1.39 -9.78 55.48
CA TYR A 236 2.36 -9.78 56.58
C TYR A 236 2.28 -8.51 57.43
N ASN A 237 1.97 -7.34 56.85
CA ASN A 237 1.67 -6.16 57.68
C ASN A 237 0.39 -6.32 58.50
N THR A 238 -0.66 -6.95 57.95
CA THR A 238 -1.88 -7.23 58.72
C THR A 238 -1.57 -8.17 59.89
N LEU A 239 -0.82 -9.26 59.66
CA LEU A 239 -0.41 -10.17 60.73
C LEU A 239 0.45 -9.48 61.79
N LEU A 240 1.41 -8.63 61.39
CA LEU A 240 2.23 -7.84 62.31
C LEU A 240 1.42 -6.83 63.16
N ILE A 241 0.23 -6.44 62.72
CA ILE A 241 -0.64 -5.47 63.43
C ILE A 241 -1.67 -6.17 64.31
N GLU A 242 -2.24 -7.29 63.82
CA GLU A 242 -3.42 -7.92 64.41
C GLU A 242 -3.10 -9.10 65.32
N GLU A 243 -1.96 -9.78 65.12
CA GLU A 243 -1.58 -10.98 65.88
C GLU A 243 -0.54 -10.65 66.96
N ASP A 244 -0.59 -11.38 68.08
CA ASP A 244 0.40 -11.29 69.16
C ASP A 244 1.54 -12.28 68.84
N LEU A 245 2.53 -11.79 68.09
CA LEU A 245 3.64 -12.58 67.55
C LEU A 245 4.83 -12.61 68.51
N ASP A 246 5.58 -13.71 68.51
CA ASP A 246 6.89 -13.71 69.15
C ASP A 246 7.92 -12.87 68.36
N GLU A 247 9.06 -12.57 69.00
CA GLU A 247 10.08 -11.71 68.39
C GLU A 247 10.70 -12.33 67.12
N ASP A 248 10.76 -13.67 67.04
CA ASP A 248 11.32 -14.40 65.92
C ASP A 248 10.36 -14.40 64.71
N GLU A 249 9.06 -14.64 64.93
CA GLU A 249 7.99 -14.56 63.93
C GLU A 249 7.84 -13.15 63.37
N ALA A 250 7.88 -12.13 64.24
CA ALA A 250 7.85 -10.73 63.82
C ALA A 250 9.06 -10.38 62.94
N GLN A 251 10.26 -10.86 63.29
CA GLN A 251 11.45 -10.67 62.46
C GLN A 251 11.34 -11.39 61.10
N GLU A 252 10.80 -12.61 61.06
CA GLU A 252 10.59 -13.34 59.81
C GLU A 252 9.63 -12.60 58.87
N PHE A 253 8.54 -12.06 59.40
CA PHE A 253 7.57 -11.27 58.62
C PHE A 253 8.17 -9.96 58.10
N LEU A 254 8.98 -9.27 58.92
CA LEU A 254 9.71 -8.07 58.51
C LEU A 254 10.72 -8.37 57.40
N LEU A 255 11.44 -9.50 57.50
CA LEU A 255 12.37 -9.95 56.46
C LEU A 255 11.64 -10.27 55.15
N THR A 256 10.48 -10.92 55.25
CA THR A 256 9.62 -11.23 54.10
C THR A 256 9.10 -9.95 53.43
N ASN A 257 8.68 -8.96 54.21
CA ASN A 257 8.29 -7.64 53.70
C ASN A 257 9.45 -6.94 52.99
N LYS A 258 10.65 -6.93 53.58
CA LYS A 258 11.85 -6.36 52.95
C LYS A 258 12.14 -7.03 51.60
N ASN A 259 12.03 -8.36 51.52
CA ASN A 259 12.21 -9.09 50.28
C ASN A 259 11.14 -8.73 49.23
N SER A 260 9.88 -8.56 49.64
CA SER A 260 8.79 -8.13 48.75
C SER A 260 8.98 -6.69 48.23
N ILE A 261 9.53 -5.78 49.03
CA ILE A 261 9.92 -4.42 48.59
C ILE A 261 11.03 -4.49 47.53
N ASN A 262 12.10 -5.24 47.79
CA ASN A 262 13.20 -5.41 46.83
C ASN A 262 12.70 -6.02 45.51
N LYS A 263 11.77 -6.99 45.57
CA LYS A 263 11.10 -7.56 44.39
C LYS A 263 10.36 -6.48 43.59
N LEU A 264 9.61 -5.59 44.26
CA LEU A 264 8.92 -4.48 43.61
C LEU A 264 9.89 -3.50 42.94
N GLU A 265 10.98 -3.12 43.60
CA GLU A 265 11.99 -2.21 43.04
C GLU A 265 12.63 -2.80 41.76
N ASN A 266 12.97 -4.09 41.79
CA ASN A 266 13.50 -4.79 40.62
C ASN A 266 12.50 -4.88 39.46
N LEU A 267 11.22 -5.09 39.75
CA LEU A 267 10.16 -5.08 38.75
C LEU A 267 9.99 -3.70 38.12
N ILE A 268 10.03 -2.63 38.91
CA ILE A 268 9.96 -1.25 38.42
C ILE A 268 11.16 -0.94 37.50
N ASN A 269 12.38 -1.28 37.91
CA ASN A 269 13.58 -1.08 37.10
C ASN A 269 13.50 -1.87 35.78
N SER A 270 13.03 -3.12 35.85
CA SER A 270 12.82 -3.95 34.67
C SER A 270 11.76 -3.37 33.74
N LEU A 271 10.67 -2.82 34.30
CA LEU A 271 9.61 -2.17 33.53
C LEU A 271 10.10 -0.91 32.81
N VAL A 272 10.91 -0.09 33.46
CA VAL A 272 11.54 1.08 32.81
C VAL A 272 12.37 0.63 31.61
N ASN A 273 13.14 -0.45 31.74
CA ASN A 273 13.95 -1.00 30.65
C ASN A 273 13.10 -1.62 29.52
N ILE A 274 12.01 -2.32 29.85
CA ILE A 274 11.06 -2.84 28.86
C ILE A 274 10.36 -1.70 28.11
N SER A 275 9.80 -0.73 28.83
CA SER A 275 9.06 0.41 28.26
C SER A 275 9.91 1.19 27.26
N ARG A 276 11.19 1.35 27.61
CA ARG A 276 12.21 1.96 26.78
C ARG A 276 12.41 1.23 25.43
N LEU A 277 12.43 -0.10 25.42
CA LEU A 277 12.68 -0.90 24.21
C LEU A 277 11.41 -1.20 23.39
N GLU A 278 10.26 -1.48 24.04
CA GLU A 278 9.06 -1.95 23.33
C GLU A 278 8.24 -0.87 22.65
N ILE A 279 8.27 0.36 23.16
CA ILE A 279 7.49 1.47 22.58
C ILE A 279 8.22 2.05 21.35
N SER A 280 9.31 1.42 20.88
CA SER A 280 10.24 2.03 19.91
C SER A 280 10.74 3.42 20.36
N MET A 281 10.61 3.74 21.66
CA MET A 281 11.02 5.02 22.24
C MET A 281 12.54 5.16 22.25
N ILE A 282 13.24 4.01 22.23
CA ILE A 282 14.67 3.94 22.05
C ILE A 282 14.97 3.40 20.66
N SER A 283 15.38 4.32 19.79
CA SER A 283 16.06 4.00 18.55
C SER A 283 17.44 3.45 18.91
N ILE A 284 17.66 2.14 18.75
CA ILE A 284 19.01 1.58 18.74
C ILE A 284 19.83 2.33 17.70
N LYS A 285 21.00 2.84 18.10
CA LYS A 285 21.92 3.53 17.20
C LYS A 285 23.19 2.72 17.08
N LYS A 286 23.30 1.99 15.98
CA LYS A 286 24.52 1.28 15.64
C LYS A 286 25.60 2.28 15.25
N GLU A 287 26.69 2.27 15.98
CA GLU A 287 27.88 3.06 15.71
C GLU A 287 29.09 2.11 15.68
N ASP A 288 30.10 2.47 14.89
CA ASP A 288 31.34 1.71 14.81
C ASP A 288 32.13 1.87 16.11
N ASN A 289 32.00 0.89 16.99
CA ASN A 289 32.58 0.88 18.33
C ASN A 289 33.45 -0.35 18.54
N ASP A 290 34.46 -0.23 19.42
CA ASP A 290 35.26 -1.37 19.85
C ASP A 290 34.46 -2.31 20.77
N ILE A 291 34.13 -3.50 20.27
CA ILE A 291 33.37 -4.50 21.00
C ILE A 291 34.10 -5.02 22.25
N LYS A 292 35.43 -4.96 22.26
CA LYS A 292 36.22 -5.40 23.40
C LYS A 292 35.94 -4.54 24.63
N SER A 293 35.86 -3.22 24.45
CA SER A 293 35.48 -2.31 25.54
C SER A 293 34.09 -2.62 26.10
N THR A 294 33.12 -2.90 25.23
CA THR A 294 31.73 -3.24 25.61
C THR A 294 31.65 -4.53 26.42
N ILE A 295 32.38 -5.57 26.01
CA ILE A 295 32.43 -6.84 26.74
C ILE A 295 33.10 -6.68 28.10
N LEU A 296 34.22 -5.94 28.16
CA LEU A 296 34.95 -5.70 29.41
C LEU A 296 34.10 -4.94 30.43
N ASN A 297 33.37 -3.90 30.01
CA ASN A 297 32.45 -3.16 30.89
C ASN A 297 31.35 -4.08 31.49
N ALA A 298 30.78 -4.97 30.68
CA ALA A 298 29.77 -5.92 31.15
C ALA A 298 30.36 -6.92 32.17
N ILE A 299 31.61 -7.36 31.97
CA ILE A 299 32.33 -8.23 32.90
C ILE A 299 32.65 -7.50 34.21
N GLU A 300 33.13 -6.25 34.14
CA GLU A 300 33.40 -5.42 35.32
C GLU A 300 32.13 -5.25 36.16
N SER A 301 30.98 -5.05 35.52
CA SER A 301 29.69 -4.88 36.18
C SER A 301 29.23 -6.14 36.95
N VAL A 302 29.55 -7.35 36.47
CA VAL A 302 29.19 -8.61 37.15
C VAL A 302 30.24 -9.09 38.15
N THR A 303 31.48 -8.59 38.06
CA THR A 303 32.63 -9.03 38.86
C THR A 303 32.37 -9.01 40.38
N PRO A 304 31.74 -7.97 40.98
CA PRO A 304 31.44 -7.96 42.41
C PRO A 304 30.55 -9.14 42.84
N LYS A 305 29.53 -9.48 42.04
CA LYS A 305 28.61 -10.61 42.32
C LYS A 305 29.28 -11.96 42.14
N ALA A 306 30.17 -12.09 41.16
CA ALA A 306 30.97 -13.30 40.97
C ALA A 306 31.91 -13.53 42.16
N LYS A 307 32.60 -12.47 42.63
CA LYS A 307 33.49 -12.52 43.81
C LYS A 307 32.76 -12.92 45.09
N SER A 308 31.55 -12.41 45.33
CA SER A 308 30.78 -12.78 46.55
C SER A 308 30.43 -14.27 46.59
N LYS A 309 30.30 -14.92 45.43
CA LYS A 309 30.09 -16.38 45.30
C LYS A 309 31.38 -17.17 45.03
N ASN A 310 32.54 -16.53 45.05
CA ASN A 310 33.82 -17.14 44.68
C ASN A 310 33.79 -17.84 43.30
N ILE A 311 33.06 -17.29 42.34
CA ILE A 311 32.96 -17.82 40.98
C ILE A 311 34.16 -17.31 40.16
N THR A 312 34.81 -18.21 39.43
CA THR A 312 35.92 -17.86 38.54
C THR A 312 35.38 -17.38 37.19
N LEU A 313 35.62 -16.12 36.84
CA LEU A 313 35.34 -15.58 35.50
C LEU A 313 36.60 -15.73 34.64
N LYS A 314 36.52 -16.48 33.53
CA LYS A 314 37.61 -16.59 32.56
C LYS A 314 37.20 -15.98 31.23
N LEU A 315 38.00 -15.06 30.73
CA LEU A 315 37.85 -14.47 29.41
C LEU A 315 38.97 -14.99 28.52
N ASN A 316 38.63 -15.72 27.46
CA ASN A 316 39.61 -16.16 26.49
C ASN A 316 40.19 -14.96 25.74
N GLU A 317 41.47 -15.02 25.41
CA GLU A 317 42.14 -13.92 24.71
C GLU A 317 41.53 -13.70 23.32
N PHE A 318 41.24 -12.44 23.00
CA PHE A 318 40.73 -12.03 21.71
C PHE A 318 41.19 -10.60 21.37
N ASN A 319 41.27 -10.32 20.08
CA ASN A 319 41.68 -9.04 19.55
C ASN A 319 40.55 -8.01 19.61
N SER A 320 40.90 -6.75 19.85
CA SER A 320 39.95 -5.64 19.72
C SER A 320 39.46 -5.55 18.28
N ARG A 321 38.18 -5.23 18.10
CA ARG A 321 37.56 -5.10 16.79
C ARG A 321 36.45 -4.05 16.81
N ILE A 322 36.46 -3.22 15.78
CA ILE A 322 35.41 -2.24 15.53
C ILE A 322 34.29 -2.93 14.75
N ILE A 323 33.09 -2.97 15.33
CA ILE A 323 31.88 -3.50 14.67
C ILE A 323 30.71 -2.54 14.91
N PRO A 324 29.73 -2.45 13.98
CA PRO A 324 28.58 -1.59 14.14
C PRO A 324 27.63 -2.14 15.21
N HIS A 325 27.61 -1.50 16.39
CA HIS A 325 26.70 -1.84 17.48
C HIS A 325 26.38 -0.63 18.37
N ASP A 326 25.25 -0.68 19.08
CA ASP A 326 24.95 0.29 20.13
C ASP A 326 25.65 -0.16 21.41
N LYS A 327 26.67 0.61 21.83
CA LYS A 327 27.52 0.26 22.97
C LYS A 327 26.71 0.01 24.24
N LYS A 328 25.78 0.91 24.55
CA LYS A 328 25.00 0.86 25.80
C LYS A 328 24.08 -0.35 25.85
N TRP A 329 23.33 -0.60 24.77
CA TRP A 329 22.39 -1.71 24.74
C TRP A 329 23.08 -3.06 24.61
N THR A 330 24.16 -3.13 23.85
CA THR A 330 24.94 -4.36 23.72
C THR A 330 25.59 -4.73 25.07
N GLU A 331 26.12 -3.76 25.81
CA GLU A 331 26.63 -3.95 27.17
C GLU A 331 25.54 -4.51 28.10
N GLU A 332 24.35 -3.90 28.10
CA GLU A 332 23.19 -4.38 28.87
C GLU A 332 22.79 -5.81 28.51
N SER A 333 22.79 -6.16 27.21
CA SER A 333 22.47 -7.51 26.75
C SER A 333 23.48 -8.54 27.25
N ILE A 334 24.78 -8.23 27.19
CA ILE A 334 25.86 -9.11 27.67
C ILE A 334 25.79 -9.22 29.20
N PHE A 335 25.62 -8.10 29.90
CA PHE A 335 25.47 -8.05 31.35
C PHE A 335 24.32 -8.94 31.82
N ASN A 336 23.15 -8.87 31.19
CA ASN A 336 21.99 -9.70 31.56
C ASN A 336 22.27 -11.22 31.44
N VAL A 337 23.05 -11.63 30.44
CA VAL A 337 23.43 -13.05 30.28
C VAL A 337 24.50 -13.44 31.31
N LEU A 338 25.49 -12.58 31.56
CA LEU A 338 26.51 -12.79 32.58
C LEU A 338 25.94 -12.83 34.00
N ASP A 339 24.99 -11.94 34.33
CA ASP A 339 24.31 -11.91 35.62
C ASP A 339 23.56 -13.22 35.86
N ASN A 340 22.88 -13.74 34.83
CA ASN A 340 22.23 -15.04 34.89
C ASN A 340 23.24 -16.18 35.10
N ALA A 341 24.35 -16.19 34.36
CA ALA A 341 25.41 -17.18 34.53
C ALA A 341 25.92 -17.21 35.99
N VAL A 342 26.24 -16.05 36.57
CA VAL A 342 26.69 -15.94 37.97
C VAL A 342 25.59 -16.29 38.98
N LYS A 343 24.34 -15.92 38.67
CA LYS A 343 23.18 -16.16 39.53
C LYS A 343 22.84 -17.64 39.66
N TYR A 344 22.88 -18.39 38.56
CA TYR A 344 22.52 -19.81 38.51
C TYR A 344 23.71 -20.78 38.63
N THR A 345 24.92 -20.23 38.79
CA THR A 345 26.11 -21.01 39.16
C THR A 345 26.25 -21.09 40.67
N GLU A 346 26.62 -22.27 41.15
CA GLU A 346 26.90 -22.55 42.56
C GLU A 346 28.20 -21.88 43.03
N ARG A 347 28.39 -21.84 44.35
CA ARG A 347 29.60 -21.25 44.95
C ARG A 347 30.84 -22.03 44.50
N ASN A 348 31.94 -21.34 44.19
CA ASN A 348 33.17 -21.92 43.62
C ASN A 348 33.03 -22.47 42.19
N GLY A 349 31.95 -22.13 41.47
CA GLY A 349 31.80 -22.48 40.05
C GLY A 349 32.65 -21.63 39.11
N GLU A 350 32.38 -21.77 37.81
CA GLU A 350 33.15 -21.18 36.73
C GLU A 350 32.23 -20.65 35.62
N VAL A 351 32.55 -19.46 35.11
CA VAL A 351 31.91 -18.88 33.93
C VAL A 351 32.98 -18.50 32.93
N ASN A 352 32.90 -19.11 31.75
CA ASN A 352 33.82 -18.97 30.63
C ASN A 352 33.22 -18.10 29.54
N ILE A 353 33.98 -17.09 29.12
CA ILE A 353 33.61 -16.15 28.06
C ILE A 353 34.57 -16.34 26.91
N SER A 354 34.05 -16.74 25.75
CA SER A 354 34.84 -16.96 24.53
C SER A 354 34.19 -16.29 23.34
N ILE A 355 34.99 -16.01 22.32
CA ILE A 355 34.55 -15.26 21.14
C ILE A 355 34.92 -16.06 19.91
N GLU A 356 33.95 -16.22 19.03
CA GLU A 356 34.11 -16.81 17.71
C GLU A 356 33.76 -15.77 16.66
N GLU A 357 34.61 -15.63 15.66
CA GLU A 357 34.45 -14.64 14.62
C GLU A 357 34.35 -15.28 13.25
N THR A 358 33.43 -14.78 12.44
CA THR A 358 33.35 -15.09 11.01
C THR A 358 33.23 -13.80 10.21
N VAL A 359 33.17 -13.93 8.88
CA VAL A 359 33.02 -12.78 7.98
C VAL A 359 31.72 -12.00 8.23
N ASN A 360 30.65 -12.68 8.66
CA ASN A 360 29.30 -12.11 8.69
C ASN A 360 28.80 -11.79 10.11
N TYR A 361 29.39 -12.41 11.13
CA TYR A 361 28.96 -12.25 12.51
C TYR A 361 30.09 -12.35 13.52
N PHE A 362 29.90 -11.64 14.62
CA PHE A 362 30.69 -11.70 15.85
C PHE A 362 29.88 -12.46 16.90
N LYS A 363 30.40 -13.59 17.37
CA LYS A 363 29.69 -14.47 18.31
C LYS A 363 30.37 -14.44 19.68
N ILE A 364 29.63 -13.99 20.69
CA ILE A 364 30.04 -13.98 22.10
C ILE A 364 29.40 -15.19 22.77
N ILE A 365 30.22 -16.04 23.37
CA ILE A 365 29.81 -17.27 24.04
C ILE A 365 30.03 -17.10 25.53
N ILE A 366 28.98 -17.29 26.32
CA ILE A 366 29.01 -17.30 27.77
C ILE A 366 28.58 -18.69 28.23
N GLU A 367 29.50 -19.41 28.86
CA GLU A 367 29.30 -20.79 29.31
C GLU A 367 29.52 -20.90 30.82
N ASP A 368 28.50 -21.36 31.53
CA ASP A 368 28.54 -21.61 32.98
C ASP A 368 28.53 -23.11 33.28
N ASN A 369 29.02 -23.49 34.45
CA ASN A 369 28.92 -24.86 34.97
C ASN A 369 27.83 -25.03 36.06
N GLY A 370 26.78 -24.22 36.00
CA GLY A 370 25.69 -24.21 36.97
C GLY A 370 24.68 -25.36 36.80
N ARG A 371 23.49 -25.15 37.35
CA ARG A 371 22.38 -26.15 37.35
C ARG A 371 21.90 -26.57 35.95
N GLY A 372 22.15 -25.76 34.92
CA GLY A 372 21.61 -25.97 33.59
C GLY A 372 20.11 -25.69 33.48
N ILE A 373 19.58 -25.87 32.27
CA ILE A 373 18.22 -25.55 31.86
C ILE A 373 17.61 -26.78 31.19
N ALA A 374 16.36 -27.11 31.55
CA ALA A 374 15.66 -28.21 30.93
C ALA A 374 15.28 -27.87 29.47
N LYS A 375 15.37 -28.85 28.55
CA LYS A 375 15.15 -28.62 27.11
C LYS A 375 13.76 -28.05 26.78
N ASN A 376 12.74 -28.42 27.56
CA ASN A 376 11.37 -27.90 27.42
C ASN A 376 11.25 -26.41 27.79
N GLU A 377 12.24 -25.83 28.46
CA GLU A 377 12.24 -24.42 28.87
C GLU A 377 12.98 -23.49 27.91
N PHE A 378 13.74 -24.01 26.94
CA PHE A 378 14.60 -23.20 26.05
C PHE A 378 13.86 -22.07 25.32
N ASN A 379 12.60 -22.29 24.94
CA ASN A 379 11.78 -21.25 24.31
C ASN A 379 11.15 -20.31 25.33
N ASN A 380 10.92 -20.77 26.55
CA ASN A 380 10.24 -20.02 27.59
C ASN A 380 11.16 -19.04 28.32
N ILE A 381 12.46 -19.37 28.49
CA ILE A 381 13.43 -18.49 29.17
C ILE A 381 13.60 -17.12 28.50
N PHE A 382 13.21 -16.99 27.23
CA PHE A 382 13.21 -15.71 26.51
C PHE A 382 11.86 -15.00 26.52
N LYS A 383 10.85 -15.49 27.24
CA LYS A 383 9.56 -14.80 27.45
C LYS A 383 9.68 -13.82 28.63
N ARG A 384 8.91 -12.74 28.59
CA ARG A 384 8.86 -11.75 29.67
C ARG A 384 8.35 -12.40 30.95
N PHE A 385 8.95 -12.04 32.08
CA PHE A 385 8.58 -12.49 33.42
C PHE A 385 8.64 -14.01 33.63
N TYR A 386 9.19 -14.76 32.66
CA TYR A 386 9.34 -16.20 32.83
C TYR A 386 10.48 -16.47 33.80
N ARG A 387 10.21 -17.35 34.75
CA ARG A 387 11.18 -17.92 35.67
C ARG A 387 11.01 -19.43 35.60
N GLY A 388 12.10 -20.17 35.76
CA GLY A 388 12.04 -21.63 35.68
C GLY A 388 11.14 -22.22 36.78
N ILE A 389 10.71 -23.46 36.56
CA ILE A 389 9.62 -24.09 37.32
C ILE A 389 10.07 -24.64 38.68
N ASP A 390 11.36 -24.86 38.89
CA ASP A 390 11.87 -25.45 40.14
C ASP A 390 11.80 -24.46 41.30
N GLU A 391 11.35 -24.92 42.48
CA GLU A 391 11.23 -24.10 43.70
C GLU A 391 12.55 -23.41 44.09
N GLU A 392 13.69 -24.08 43.87
CA GLU A 392 15.02 -23.50 44.09
C GLU A 392 15.25 -22.23 43.24
N ILE A 393 14.69 -22.15 42.03
CA ILE A 393 14.78 -20.97 41.16
C ILE A 393 13.89 -19.84 41.68
N GLU A 394 12.77 -20.15 42.32
CA GLU A 394 11.84 -19.16 42.87
C GLU A 394 12.47 -18.36 44.01
N SER A 395 13.33 -19.03 44.82
CA SER A 395 14.09 -18.41 45.91
C SER A 395 15.17 -17.43 45.45
N ILE A 396 15.66 -17.58 44.21
CA ILE A 396 16.70 -16.72 43.64
C ILE A 396 16.10 -15.38 43.21
N GLU A 397 16.75 -14.25 43.49
CA GLU A 397 16.22 -12.94 43.09
C GLU A 397 16.19 -12.77 41.55
N GLY A 398 15.13 -12.22 40.96
CA GLY A 398 15.08 -11.97 39.51
C GLY A 398 13.68 -11.63 38.98
N SER A 399 13.62 -10.73 37.99
CA SER A 399 12.36 -10.30 37.39
C SER A 399 11.88 -11.16 36.21
N GLY A 400 12.74 -12.05 35.67
CA GLY A 400 12.43 -12.83 34.46
C GLY A 400 12.43 -12.01 33.17
N VAL A 401 13.05 -10.82 33.17
CA VAL A 401 13.04 -9.89 32.02
C VAL A 401 14.36 -9.88 31.25
N GLY A 402 15.49 -10.15 31.92
CA GLY A 402 16.83 -9.95 31.35
C GLY A 402 17.05 -10.66 30.01
N LEU A 403 16.75 -11.97 29.90
CA LEU A 403 16.95 -12.71 28.65
C LEU A 403 16.00 -12.27 27.54
N TYR A 404 14.76 -11.90 27.87
CA TYR A 404 13.84 -11.29 26.91
C TYR A 404 14.44 -10.00 26.35
N LEU A 405 15.00 -9.16 27.22
CA LEU A 405 15.63 -7.90 26.86
C LEU A 405 16.85 -8.11 25.96
N SER A 406 17.76 -9.00 26.36
CA SER A 406 18.95 -9.36 25.57
C SER A 406 18.56 -9.83 24.17
N ARG A 407 17.56 -10.71 24.06
CA ARG A 407 17.07 -11.16 22.75
C ARG A 407 16.54 -10.00 21.91
N LYS A 408 15.72 -9.11 22.49
CA LYS A 408 15.16 -7.96 21.78
C LYS A 408 16.23 -6.99 21.30
N ILE A 409 17.20 -6.67 22.15
CA ILE A 409 18.34 -5.80 21.81
C ILE A 409 19.10 -6.39 20.62
N LEU A 410 19.44 -7.69 20.67
CA LEU A 410 20.18 -8.34 19.61
C LEU A 410 19.37 -8.42 18.32
N GLU A 411 18.08 -8.79 18.38
CA GLU A 411 17.19 -8.84 17.22
C GLU A 411 17.07 -7.48 16.50
N GLU A 412 16.89 -6.38 17.25
CA GLU A 412 16.85 -5.01 16.70
C GLU A 412 18.20 -4.59 16.10
N GLN A 413 19.29 -5.18 16.58
CA GLN A 413 20.62 -5.04 15.98
C GLN A 413 20.89 -6.01 14.82
N GLY A 414 19.91 -6.80 14.36
CA GLY A 414 20.09 -7.79 13.29
C GLY A 414 20.87 -9.04 13.71
N GLY A 415 21.08 -9.21 15.01
CA GLY A 415 21.70 -10.36 15.66
C GLY A 415 20.68 -11.33 16.24
N ASN A 416 21.15 -12.27 17.06
CA ASN A 416 20.29 -13.24 17.75
C ASN A 416 20.97 -13.78 19.02
N ILE A 417 20.24 -14.48 19.88
CA ILE A 417 20.76 -15.24 21.02
C ILE A 417 20.27 -16.68 20.98
N MET A 418 21.17 -17.63 21.26
CA MET A 418 20.85 -19.06 21.35
C MET A 418 21.29 -19.63 22.68
N VAL A 419 20.62 -20.69 23.12
CA VAL A 419 20.96 -21.44 24.33
C VAL A 419 21.21 -22.91 23.99
N SER A 420 22.21 -23.49 24.62
CA SER A 420 22.44 -24.94 24.68
C SER A 420 22.74 -25.29 26.12
N SER A 421 22.05 -26.25 26.70
CA SER A 421 22.22 -26.59 28.12
C SER A 421 21.78 -28.02 28.40
N ASN A 422 22.41 -28.63 29.39
CA ASN A 422 21.99 -29.89 29.97
C ASN A 422 21.84 -29.70 31.49
N LEU A 423 20.76 -30.20 32.06
CA LEU A 423 20.56 -30.23 33.51
C LEU A 423 21.77 -30.85 34.21
N GLY A 424 22.25 -30.19 35.26
CA GLY A 424 23.40 -30.56 36.08
C GLY A 424 24.77 -30.37 35.42
N LYS A 425 24.85 -29.81 34.21
CA LYS A 425 26.12 -29.59 33.48
C LYS A 425 26.39 -28.13 33.11
N GLY A 426 25.45 -27.23 33.41
CA GLY A 426 25.55 -25.82 33.07
C GLY A 426 24.89 -25.43 31.75
N SER A 427 25.09 -24.17 31.35
CA SER A 427 24.45 -23.57 30.19
C SER A 427 25.44 -22.81 29.33
N LYS A 428 25.18 -22.81 28.02
CA LYS A 428 25.94 -22.07 27.02
C LYS A 428 25.00 -21.14 26.26
N PHE A 429 25.18 -19.84 26.45
CA PHE A 429 24.52 -18.81 25.68
C PHE A 429 25.44 -18.28 24.58
N SER A 430 24.93 -18.18 23.37
CA SER A 430 25.65 -17.64 22.21
C SER A 430 24.92 -16.41 21.69
N LEU A 431 25.54 -15.24 21.83
CA LEU A 431 25.03 -13.95 21.35
C LEU A 431 25.70 -13.64 20.01
N PHE A 432 24.92 -13.32 19.00
CA PHE A 432 25.38 -13.03 17.66
C PHE A 432 25.15 -11.55 17.35
N LEU A 433 26.17 -10.86 16.86
CA LEU A 433 26.09 -9.50 16.31
C LEU A 433 26.49 -9.54 14.85
N THR A 434 25.77 -8.83 13.99
CA THR A 434 26.14 -8.72 12.57
C THR A 434 27.33 -7.77 12.42
N THR A 435 28.30 -8.13 11.57
CA THR A 435 29.53 -7.34 11.35
C THR A 435 29.54 -6.53 10.05
N MET A 436 28.42 -6.52 9.32
CA MET A 436 28.23 -5.81 8.05
C MET A 436 27.22 -4.66 8.15
#